data_AF-A0A645GKK7-F1
#
_entry.id   AF-A0A645GKK7-F1
#
_cell.length_a   1.000
_cell.length_b   1.000
_cell.length_c   1.000
_cell.angle_alpha   90.00
_cell.angle_beta   90.00
_cell.angle_gamma   90.00
#
_symmetry.space_group_name_H-M   'P 1'
#
loop_
_entity.id
_entity.type
_entity.pdbx_description
1 polymer ?
#
loop_
_entity_poly.entity_id
_entity_poly.type
_entity_poly.pdbx_seq_one_letter_code
_entity_poly.pdbx_strand_id
1 'polypeptide(L)'
;MSSRHIIEIAAQPVPGREGFYRLFLKPDQHGRTMWIQLSAQFRHRPAVILIDGNYYADFVPTKVGDGSESWIELPVDFDAVMAKYLVKYANDNYRFFNNGAKDDQTPFARKE
;
A
#
# COMPACT_ATOMS: atom_id res chain seq x y z
N MET A 1 -2.54 -6.14 5.45
CA MET A 1 -2.76 -4.68 5.30
C MET A 1 -3.21 -4.43 3.86
N SER A 2 -4.09 -3.48 3.61
CA SER A 2 -4.60 -3.17 2.26
C SER A 2 -4.57 -1.66 1.98
N SER A 3 -4.83 -1.28 0.72
CA SER A 3 -4.80 0.10 0.22
C SER A 3 -5.70 1.07 0.99
N ARG A 4 -6.78 0.58 1.62
CA ARG A 4 -7.65 1.40 2.48
C ARG A 4 -6.93 2.02 3.68
N HIS A 5 -5.76 1.51 4.04
CA HIS A 5 -5.00 2.01 5.18
C HIS A 5 -3.73 2.76 4.79
N ILE A 6 -3.54 3.05 3.50
CA ILE A 6 -2.33 3.69 2.96
C ILE A 6 -2.71 5.08 2.44
N ILE A 7 -2.35 6.13 3.16
CA ILE A 7 -2.68 7.53 2.81
C ILE A 7 -1.90 7.99 1.58
N GLU A 8 -0.63 7.59 1.53
CA GLU A 8 0.36 8.09 0.58
C GLU A 8 1.39 6.99 0.30
N ILE A 9 1.91 6.98 -0.92
CA ILE A 9 3.05 6.14 -1.32
C ILE A 9 4.10 7.08 -1.92
N ALA A 10 5.34 6.93 -1.48
CA ALA A 10 6.51 7.57 -2.08
C ALA A 10 7.38 6.50 -2.75
N ALA A 11 8.06 6.88 -3.83
CA ALA A 11 8.99 6.02 -4.55
C ALA A 11 10.38 6.66 -4.55
N GLN A 12 11.41 5.88 -4.25
CA GLN A 12 12.81 6.31 -4.36
C GLN A 12 13.56 5.39 -5.34
N PRO A 13 14.36 5.92 -6.27
CA PRO A 13 15.19 5.10 -7.14
C PRO A 13 16.13 4.20 -6.33
N VAL A 14 16.31 2.96 -6.78
CA VAL A 14 17.27 2.03 -6.16
C VAL A 14 18.67 2.33 -6.69
N PRO A 15 19.65 2.70 -5.83
CA PRO A 15 21.01 2.97 -6.26
C PRO A 15 21.62 1.79 -7.01
N GLY A 16 22.18 2.04 -8.20
CA GLY A 16 22.80 1.01 -9.04
C GLY A 16 21.83 0.12 -9.82
N ARG A 17 20.52 0.38 -9.75
CA ARG A 17 19.51 -0.41 -10.48
C ARG A 17 18.53 0.51 -11.23
N GLU A 18 18.90 0.87 -12.46
CA GLU A 18 18.12 1.76 -13.30
C GLU A 18 16.71 1.19 -13.59
N GLY A 19 15.70 2.05 -13.53
CA GLY A 19 14.30 1.67 -13.77
C GLY A 19 13.62 0.94 -12.60
N PHE A 20 14.30 0.76 -11.47
CA PHE A 20 13.73 0.16 -10.26
C PHE A 20 13.63 1.17 -9.10
N TYR A 21 12.57 1.03 -8.33
CA TYR A 21 12.20 1.93 -7.25
C TYR A 21 11.83 1.15 -5.99
N ARG A 22 12.27 1.66 -4.84
CA ARG A 22 11.83 1.23 -3.52
C ARG A 22 10.61 2.06 -3.11
N LEU A 23 9.57 1.41 -2.60
CA LEU A 23 8.36 2.09 -2.15
C LEU A 23 8.34 2.29 -0.65
N PHE A 24 7.83 3.46 -0.24
CA PHE A 24 7.58 3.83 1.14
C PHE A 24 6.09 4.10 1.29
N LEU A 25 5.45 3.46 2.25
CA LEU A 25 4.02 3.59 2.53
C LEU A 25 3.81 4.47 3.76
N LYS A 26 2.92 5.45 3.65
CA LYS A 26 2.45 6.22 4.80
C LYS A 26 1.07 5.69 5.21
N PRO A 27 0.98 4.78 6.18
CA PRO A 27 -0.31 4.32 6.63
C PRO A 27 -1.04 5.36 7.48
N ASP A 28 -2.35 5.17 7.62
CA ASP A 28 -3.10 5.77 8.71
C ASP A 28 -2.76 5.09 10.06
N GLN A 29 -3.38 5.55 11.15
CA GLN A 29 -3.16 4.98 12.48
C GLN A 29 -3.50 3.48 12.55
N HIS A 30 -4.57 3.05 11.89
CA HIS A 30 -5.01 1.66 11.88
C HIS A 30 -4.05 0.78 11.06
N GLY A 31 -3.65 1.23 9.88
CA GLY A 31 -2.64 0.60 9.04
C GLY A 31 -1.31 0.42 9.76
N ARG A 32 -0.89 1.44 10.54
CA ARG A 32 0.30 1.33 11.39
C ARG A 32 0.16 0.22 12.43
N THR A 33 -0.98 0.14 13.12
CA THR A 33 -1.25 -0.95 14.07
C THR A 33 -1.23 -2.32 13.39
N MET A 34 -1.86 -2.44 12.22
CA MET A 34 -1.84 -3.68 11.43
C MET A 34 -0.42 -4.08 11.03
N TRP A 35 0.41 -3.12 10.61
CA TRP A 35 1.80 -3.41 10.25
C TRP A 35 2.64 -3.88 11.45
N ILE A 36 2.46 -3.24 12.61
CA ILE A 36 3.11 -3.69 13.85
C ILE A 36 2.70 -5.12 14.18
N GLN A 37 1.41 -5.46 14.06
CA GLN A 37 0.93 -6.82 14.27
C GLN A 37 1.52 -7.80 13.24
N LEU A 38 1.54 -7.44 11.95
CA LEU A 38 2.11 -8.26 10.89
C LEU A 38 3.60 -8.53 11.12
N SER A 39 4.40 -7.50 11.40
CA SER A 39 5.83 -7.64 11.67
C SER A 39 6.14 -8.44 12.93
N ALA A 40 5.26 -8.42 13.93
CA ALA A 40 5.38 -9.28 15.10
C ALA A 40 5.03 -10.75 14.79
N GLN A 41 3.94 -10.99 14.08
CA GLN A 41 3.44 -12.34 13.77
C GLN A 41 4.30 -13.08 12.73
N PHE A 42 4.79 -12.35 11.72
CA PHE A 42 5.52 -12.89 10.56
C PHE A 42 7.01 -12.65 10.66
N ARG A 43 7.57 -12.52 11.87
CA ARG A 43 8.96 -12.12 12.14
C ARG A 43 10.03 -12.95 11.40
N HIS A 44 9.68 -14.14 10.91
CA HIS A 44 10.55 -15.02 10.12
C HIS A 44 9.77 -15.74 9.00
N ARG A 45 8.62 -15.20 8.58
CA ARG A 45 7.78 -15.81 7.55
C ARG A 45 7.47 -14.78 6.47
N PRO A 46 7.49 -15.17 5.19
CA PRO A 46 7.11 -14.26 4.13
C PRO A 46 5.63 -13.87 4.25
N ALA A 47 5.38 -12.58 4.13
CA ALA A 47 4.10 -12.02 3.73
C ALA A 47 4.11 -11.81 2.21
N VAL A 48 2.93 -11.65 1.62
CA VAL A 48 2.78 -11.49 0.17
C VAL A 48 2.24 -10.10 -0.14
N ILE A 49 2.80 -9.48 -1.19
CA ILE A 49 2.24 -8.29 -1.84
C ILE A 49 1.32 -8.76 -2.95
N LEU A 50 0.06 -8.34 -2.86
CA LEU A 50 -0.95 -8.53 -3.89
C LEU A 50 -1.29 -7.18 -4.52
N ILE A 51 -1.28 -7.12 -5.85
CA ILE A 51 -1.70 -5.94 -6.62
C ILE A 51 -2.87 -6.37 -7.51
N ASP A 52 -4.03 -5.75 -7.32
CA ASP A 52 -5.28 -6.09 -8.04
C ASP A 52 -5.61 -7.60 -7.99
N GLY A 53 -5.33 -8.24 -6.85
CA GLY A 53 -5.54 -9.67 -6.64
C GLY A 53 -4.45 -10.59 -7.20
N ASN A 54 -3.48 -10.04 -7.93
CA ASN A 54 -2.36 -10.79 -8.50
C ASN A 54 -1.17 -10.83 -7.53
N TYR A 55 -0.54 -11.99 -7.43
CA TYR A 55 0.74 -12.14 -6.74
C TYR A 55 1.81 -11.26 -7.39
N TYR A 56 2.47 -10.43 -6.58
CA TYR A 56 3.62 -9.64 -7.04
C TYR A 56 4.94 -10.18 -6.49
N ALA A 57 5.07 -10.21 -5.17
CA ALA A 57 6.29 -10.63 -4.50
C ALA A 57 6.00 -11.08 -3.06
N ASP A 58 6.90 -11.89 -2.52
CA ASP A 58 7.02 -12.18 -1.10
C ASP A 58 8.03 -11.25 -0.42
N PHE A 59 7.81 -10.98 0.86
CA PHE A 59 8.72 -10.16 1.67
C PHE A 59 8.57 -10.47 3.15
N VAL A 60 9.60 -10.18 3.94
CA VAL A 60 9.51 -10.29 5.41
C VAL A 60 9.20 -8.90 5.99
N PRO A 61 8.05 -8.71 6.68
CA PRO A 61 7.72 -7.42 7.25
C PRO A 61 8.71 -7.02 8.34
N THR A 62 9.33 -5.86 8.18
CA THR A 62 10.25 -5.29 9.16
C THR A 62 9.48 -4.47 10.20
N LYS A 63 10.06 -4.35 11.39
CA LYS A 63 9.50 -3.48 12.43
C LYS A 63 9.55 -2.04 11.95
N VAL A 64 8.50 -1.27 12.24
CA VAL A 64 8.53 0.19 12.11
C VAL A 64 9.58 0.72 13.08
N GLY A 65 10.50 1.55 12.61
CA GLY A 65 11.49 2.20 13.46
C GLY A 65 10.83 3.07 14.53
N ASP A 66 11.58 3.33 15.59
CA ASP A 66 11.17 4.04 16.81
C ASP A 66 10.95 5.55 16.56
N GLY A 67 11.27 6.02 15.35
CA GLY A 67 11.21 7.42 14.93
C GLY A 67 9.80 7.96 14.71
N SER A 68 9.70 9.28 14.66
CA SER A 68 8.50 10.05 14.31
C SER A 68 8.10 9.90 12.84
N GLU A 69 8.96 9.32 12.00
CA GLU A 69 8.67 9.14 10.58
C GLU A 69 7.69 7.99 10.37
N SER A 70 6.48 8.38 9.96
CA SER A 70 5.30 7.52 9.79
C SER A 70 5.36 6.68 8.50
N TRP A 71 6.54 6.46 7.93
CA TRP A 71 6.72 5.76 6.66
C TRP A 71 7.22 4.33 6.89
N ILE A 72 6.72 3.41 6.09
CA ILE A 72 7.07 2.00 6.10
C ILE A 72 7.75 1.69 4.78
N GLU A 73 9.00 1.24 4.83
CA GLU A 73 9.66 0.72 3.64
C GLU A 73 9.07 -0.65 3.26
N LEU A 74 8.69 -0.82 2.00
CA LEU A 74 8.43 -2.14 1.43
C LEU A 74 9.74 -2.70 0.90
N PRO A 75 10.28 -3.81 1.44
CA PRO A 75 11.59 -4.32 1.05
C PRO A 75 11.54 -5.13 -0.26
N VAL A 76 10.94 -4.55 -1.30
CA VAL A 76 10.78 -5.09 -2.65
C VAL A 76 11.04 -3.96 -3.65
N ASP A 77 11.70 -4.30 -4.76
CA ASP A 77 11.94 -3.36 -5.86
C ASP A 77 10.80 -3.45 -6.87
N PHE A 78 10.28 -2.28 -7.27
CA PHE A 78 9.22 -2.14 -8.26
C PHE A 78 9.80 -1.53 -9.54
N ASP A 79 9.35 -2.02 -10.70
CA ASP A 79 9.67 -1.34 -11.95
C ASP A 79 9.05 0.07 -12.00
N ALA A 80 9.61 0.92 -12.86
CA ALA A 80 9.21 2.31 -12.99
C ALA A 80 7.72 2.50 -13.27
N VAL A 81 7.10 1.60 -14.05
CA VAL A 81 5.70 1.71 -14.45
C VAL A 81 4.81 1.40 -13.26
N MET A 82 5.07 0.28 -12.57
CA MET A 82 4.33 -0.12 -11.39
C MET A 82 4.47 0.91 -10.26
N ALA A 83 5.70 1.35 -9.96
CA ALA A 83 5.95 2.35 -8.93
C ALA A 83 5.20 3.66 -9.20
N LYS A 84 5.23 4.15 -10.45
CA LYS A 84 4.51 5.36 -10.86
C LYS A 84 3.01 5.24 -10.64
N TYR A 85 2.40 4.12 -11.00
CA TYR A 85 0.95 3.93 -10.84
C TYR A 85 0.53 3.77 -9.38
N LEU A 86 1.32 3.04 -8.57
CA LEU A 86 1.06 2.91 -7.14
C LEU A 86 1.12 4.25 -6.42
N VAL A 87 2.13 5.09 -6.73
CA VAL A 87 2.23 6.46 -6.21
C VAL A 87 1.04 7.30 -6.65
N LYS A 88 0.70 7.27 -7.95
CA LYS A 88 -0.38 8.10 -8.52
C LYS A 88 -1.74 7.81 -7.88
N TYR A 89 -2.08 6.54 -7.66
CA TYR A 89 -3.42 6.13 -7.24
C TYR A 89 -3.57 5.89 -5.73
N ALA A 90 -2.49 5.99 -4.95
CA ALA A 90 -2.53 5.73 -3.50
C ALA A 90 -3.59 6.59 -2.78
N ASN A 91 -3.57 7.90 -3.00
CA ASN A 91 -4.46 8.82 -2.30
C ASN A 91 -5.93 8.64 -2.73
N ASP A 92 -6.16 8.41 -4.03
CA ASP A 92 -7.50 8.17 -4.57
C ASP A 92 -8.08 6.87 -4.00
N ASN A 93 -7.29 5.80 -3.95
CA ASN A 93 -7.68 4.54 -3.33
C ASN A 93 -8.04 4.71 -1.85
N TYR A 94 -7.19 5.41 -1.09
CA TYR A 94 -7.45 5.70 0.32
C TYR A 94 -8.77 6.44 0.51
N ARG A 95 -9.03 7.48 -0.30
CA ARG A 95 -10.28 8.24 -0.27
C ARG A 95 -11.47 7.38 -0.65
N PHE A 96 -11.38 6.61 -1.73
CA PHE A 96 -12.42 5.73 -2.22
C PHE A 96 -12.89 4.74 -1.14
N PHE A 97 -11.95 4.10 -0.43
CA PHE A 97 -12.30 3.10 0.58
C PHE A 97 -12.74 3.67 1.93
N ASN A 98 -12.44 4.94 2.25
CA ASN A 98 -12.72 5.52 3.58
C ASN A 98 -13.81 6.59 3.59
N ASN A 99 -14.11 7.27 2.48
CA ASN A 99 -15.10 8.34 2.47
C ASN A 99 -16.52 7.87 2.11
N GLY A 100 -16.71 6.56 1.92
CA GLY A 100 -17.92 6.01 1.31
C GLY A 100 -18.06 6.48 -0.14
N ALA A 101 -18.71 5.69 -0.98
CA ALA A 101 -19.21 6.20 -2.25
C ALA A 101 -20.24 7.31 -1.94
N LYS A 102 -19.80 8.57 -1.86
CA LYS A 102 -20.70 9.68 -2.11
C LYS A 102 -20.89 9.70 -3.62
N ASP A 103 -22.13 9.44 -4.02
CA ASP A 103 -22.64 9.31 -5.40
C ASP A 103 -22.52 7.92 -6.02
N ASP A 104 -23.41 7.01 -5.59
CA ASP A 104 -24.25 6.31 -6.57
C ASP A 104 -25.65 6.03 -5.98
N GLN A 105 -26.42 7.10 -5.76
CA GLN A 105 -27.88 7.02 -5.86
C GLN A 105 -28.26 7.21 -7.33
N THR A 106 -27.97 6.24 -8.19
CA THR A 106 -28.74 6.10 -9.43
C THR A 106 -29.93 5.20 -9.14
N PRO A 107 -31.18 5.71 -9.19
CA PRO A 107 -32.35 4.86 -9.18
C PRO A 107 -32.43 4.24 -10.57
N PHE A 108 -31.77 3.09 -10.78
CA PHE A 108 -32.12 2.27 -11.93
C PHE A 108 -33.54 1.75 -11.71
N ALA A 109 -34.45 2.47 -12.36
CA ALA A 109 -35.83 2.16 -12.57
C ALA A 109 -36.01 0.66 -12.81
N ARG A 110 -36.84 0.02 -11.97
CA ARG A 110 -37.56 -1.17 -12.42
C ARG A 110 -38.44 -0.72 -13.59
N LYS A 111 -38.08 -1.12 -14.79
CA LYS A 111 -39.06 -1.25 -15.87
C LYS A 111 -39.65 -2.65 -15.71
N GLU A 112 -40.88 -2.68 -15.19
CA GLU A 112 -41.85 -3.73 -15.54
C GLU A 112 -42.47 -3.37 -16.89
#